data_AF-A0A897NLU9-F1
#
_entry.id   AF-A0A897NLU9-F1
#
_cell.length_a   1.000
_cell.length_b   1.000
_cell.length_c   1.000
_cell.angle_alpha   90.00
_cell.angle_beta   90.00
_cell.angle_gamma   90.00
#
_symmetry.space_group_name_H-M   'P 1'
#
loop_
_entity.id
_entity.type
_entity.pdbx_description
1 polymer ?
#
loop_
_entity_poly.entity_id
_entity_poly.type
_entity_poly.pdbx_seq_one_letter_code
_entity_poly.pdbx_strand_id
1 'polypeptide(L)'
;MSQRVSEPQINIRYWAAQYEATADDDEIYDDAIESNSTTLDRARSLWDWKDLSRGVPFEQVEPVLSTLEFDEYLKKPPGDAVASLSSTLVEKGALETETVVAPAFILHLADSSSEEYSSRFPIFDARCWKAFVFLTKRREGDEKLPVGATTSASRYGEFCQYFSRTLPQGVSGRQYEKALFKFGGYIGRLPVETIAEISEYLTAIERNIHEQIDTAGFALTDSP
;
A
#
# COMPACT_ATOMS: atom_id res chain seq x y z
N MET A 1 19.30 -17.14 -18.11
CA MET A 1 18.44 -17.81 -17.12
C MET A 1 17.23 -16.93 -16.90
N SER A 2 16.07 -17.36 -17.39
CA SER A 2 14.82 -16.58 -17.34
C SER A 2 14.30 -16.57 -15.91
N GLN A 3 14.34 -15.43 -15.22
CA GLN A 3 13.65 -15.29 -13.94
C GLN A 3 12.15 -15.35 -14.24
N ARG A 4 11.49 -16.44 -13.83
CA ARG A 4 10.03 -16.55 -13.85
C ARG A 4 9.46 -15.31 -13.15
N VAL A 5 8.52 -14.65 -13.82
CA VAL A 5 7.62 -13.67 -13.20
C VAL A 5 7.02 -14.37 -11.99
N SER A 6 7.34 -13.91 -10.78
CA SER A 6 6.73 -14.45 -9.58
C SER A 6 5.31 -13.94 -9.56
N GLU A 7 4.36 -14.82 -9.83
CA GLU A 7 2.95 -14.54 -9.58
C GLU A 7 2.76 -13.97 -8.17
N PRO A 8 1.79 -13.07 -7.97
CA PRO A 8 1.47 -12.58 -6.63
C PRO A 8 1.19 -13.77 -5.73
N GLN A 9 1.87 -13.81 -4.60
CA GLN A 9 1.69 -14.87 -3.60
C GLN A 9 0.38 -14.73 -2.80
N ILE A 10 -0.63 -14.07 -3.37
CA ILE A 10 -1.96 -13.87 -2.78
C ILE A 10 -3.04 -13.93 -3.87
N ASN A 11 -4.23 -14.44 -3.54
CA ASN A 11 -5.39 -14.30 -4.42
C ASN A 11 -5.90 -12.85 -4.42
N ILE A 12 -5.45 -12.07 -5.40
CA ILE A 12 -5.79 -10.65 -5.51
C ILE A 12 -7.30 -10.44 -5.62
N ARG A 13 -8.00 -11.24 -6.45
CA ARG A 13 -9.44 -11.09 -6.67
C ARG A 13 -10.21 -11.28 -5.36
N TYR A 14 -9.88 -12.32 -4.61
CA TYR A 14 -10.50 -12.58 -3.32
C TYR A 14 -10.25 -11.44 -2.33
N TRP A 15 -8.99 -11.05 -2.11
CA TRP A 15 -8.66 -10.04 -1.11
C TRP A 15 -9.16 -8.65 -1.47
N ALA A 16 -9.15 -8.28 -2.76
CA ALA A 16 -9.74 -7.04 -3.23
C ALA A 16 -11.27 -7.02 -3.05
N ALA A 17 -11.98 -8.13 -3.28
CA ALA A 17 -13.42 -8.21 -3.04
C ALA A 17 -13.78 -8.03 -1.55
N GLN A 18 -12.93 -8.50 -0.63
CA GLN A 18 -13.10 -8.22 0.81
C GLN A 18 -12.92 -6.73 1.15
N TYR A 19 -12.30 -5.94 0.26
CA TYR A 19 -12.21 -4.49 0.35
C TYR A 19 -13.51 -3.81 -0.06
N GLU A 20 -14.09 -4.21 -1.17
CA GLU A 20 -15.29 -3.59 -1.76
C GLU A 20 -16.53 -3.72 -0.86
N ALA A 21 -16.54 -4.67 0.08
CA ALA A 21 -17.57 -4.77 1.11
C ALA A 21 -17.59 -3.58 2.11
N THR A 22 -16.65 -2.63 2.01
CA THR A 22 -16.55 -1.39 2.81
C THR A 22 -16.53 -0.14 1.91
N ALA A 23 -17.54 -0.04 1.02
CA ALA A 23 -17.58 0.79 -0.20
C ALA A 23 -17.23 2.28 -0.10
N ASP A 24 -17.48 2.95 1.04
CA ASP A 24 -17.38 4.41 1.14
C ASP A 24 -15.98 4.99 0.84
N ASP A 25 -14.91 4.22 1.08
CA ASP A 25 -13.54 4.72 0.93
C ASP A 25 -13.09 4.88 -0.53
N ASP A 26 -13.68 4.13 -1.47
CA ASP A 26 -13.29 4.18 -2.89
C ASP A 26 -13.96 5.32 -3.63
N GLU A 27 -15.26 5.53 -3.39
CA GLU A 27 -16.01 6.66 -3.96
C GLU A 27 -15.36 7.99 -3.56
N ILE A 28 -14.99 8.15 -2.27
CA ILE A 28 -14.29 9.36 -1.78
C ILE A 28 -12.97 9.59 -2.54
N TYR A 29 -12.20 8.53 -2.80
CA TYR A 29 -10.93 8.64 -3.50
C TYR A 29 -11.14 8.98 -4.97
N ASP A 30 -11.99 8.24 -5.67
CA ASP A 30 -12.23 8.42 -7.09
C ASP A 30 -12.84 9.81 -7.37
N ASP A 31 -13.85 10.23 -6.59
CA ASP A 31 -14.45 11.57 -6.67
C ASP A 31 -13.40 12.68 -6.49
N ALA A 32 -12.49 12.51 -5.54
CA ALA A 32 -11.43 13.49 -5.28
C ALA A 32 -10.38 13.54 -6.38
N ILE A 33 -10.04 12.40 -7.00
CA ILE A 33 -9.09 12.35 -8.11
C ILE A 33 -9.71 12.92 -9.40
N GLU A 34 -10.99 12.63 -9.67
CA GLU A 34 -11.72 13.10 -10.85
C GLU A 34 -12.05 14.60 -10.77
N SER A 35 -12.50 15.07 -9.60
CA SER A 35 -12.95 16.46 -9.43
C SER A 35 -11.81 17.47 -9.33
N ASN A 36 -10.58 17.02 -9.09
CA ASN A 36 -9.43 17.88 -8.83
C ASN A 36 -8.28 17.64 -9.82
N SER A 37 -7.87 18.72 -10.50
CA SER A 37 -6.81 18.69 -11.51
C SER A 37 -5.40 18.89 -10.96
N THR A 38 -5.26 19.42 -9.74
CA THR A 38 -3.96 19.70 -9.13
C THR A 38 -3.67 18.75 -7.96
N THR A 39 -2.39 18.44 -7.74
CA THR A 39 -1.92 17.69 -6.55
C THR A 39 -2.39 18.35 -5.26
N LEU A 40 -2.35 19.68 -5.20
CA LEU A 40 -2.73 20.42 -4.00
C LEU A 40 -4.21 20.25 -3.66
N ASP A 41 -5.09 20.35 -4.66
CA ASP A 41 -6.54 20.21 -4.44
C ASP A 41 -6.93 18.77 -4.10
N ARG A 42 -6.24 17.78 -4.70
CA ARG A 42 -6.36 16.37 -4.32
C ARG A 42 -5.90 16.14 -2.89
N ALA A 43 -4.74 16.70 -2.52
CA ALA A 43 -4.20 16.59 -1.17
C ALA A 43 -5.14 17.22 -0.14
N ARG A 44 -5.74 18.38 -0.44
CA ARG A 44 -6.75 19.02 0.42
C ARG A 44 -7.97 18.13 0.61
N SER A 45 -8.48 17.54 -0.47
CA SER A 45 -9.69 16.71 -0.45
C SER A 45 -9.50 15.38 0.27
N LEU A 46 -8.30 14.80 0.20
CA LEU A 46 -7.99 13.48 0.74
C LEU A 46 -7.08 13.51 1.97
N TRP A 47 -6.82 14.68 2.56
CA TRP A 47 -5.79 14.81 3.59
C TRP A 47 -6.00 13.87 4.77
N ASP A 48 -7.23 13.84 5.30
CA ASP A 48 -7.61 13.01 6.44
C ASP A 48 -8.14 11.63 6.02
N TRP A 49 -8.12 11.33 4.71
CA TRP A 49 -8.56 10.04 4.22
C TRP A 49 -7.65 8.94 4.79
N LYS A 50 -8.27 7.98 5.48
CA LYS A 50 -7.61 6.82 6.11
C LYS A 50 -6.47 7.17 7.10
N ASP A 51 -6.50 8.35 7.73
CA ASP A 51 -5.44 8.81 8.65
C ASP A 51 -4.04 8.81 7.98
N LEU A 52 -3.97 9.08 6.67
CA LEU A 52 -2.69 9.16 5.95
C LEU A 52 -1.91 10.44 6.30
N SER A 53 -2.59 11.50 6.75
CA SER A 53 -2.00 12.72 7.33
C SER A 53 -1.32 12.50 8.69
N ARG A 54 -1.64 11.40 9.40
CA ARG A 54 -1.15 11.10 10.76
C ARG A 54 -1.41 12.22 11.76
N GLY A 55 -2.54 12.90 11.61
CA GLY A 55 -2.98 13.98 12.50
C GLY A 55 -2.28 15.32 12.30
N VAL A 56 -1.49 15.48 11.23
CA VAL A 56 -0.93 16.79 10.85
C VAL A 56 -2.04 17.61 10.18
N PRO A 57 -2.36 18.84 10.64
CA PRO A 57 -3.36 19.68 10.00
C PRO A 57 -2.94 20.11 8.59
N PHE A 58 -3.87 20.11 7.63
CA PHE A 58 -3.56 20.48 6.24
C PHE A 58 -3.03 21.91 6.11
N GLU A 59 -3.53 22.83 6.93
CA GLU A 59 -3.14 24.24 6.94
C GLU A 59 -1.66 24.46 7.26
N GLN A 60 -1.02 23.50 7.93
CA GLN A 60 0.43 23.54 8.21
C GLN A 60 1.26 23.14 6.99
N VAL A 61 0.69 22.31 6.11
CA VAL A 61 1.42 21.69 4.99
C VAL A 61 1.13 22.39 3.67
N GLU A 62 -0.07 22.95 3.51
CA GLU A 62 -0.52 23.67 2.31
C GLU A 62 0.44 24.78 1.83
N PRO A 63 0.98 25.67 2.70
CA PRO A 63 1.92 26.70 2.26
C PRO A 63 3.20 26.13 1.66
N VAL A 64 3.61 24.95 2.10
CA VAL A 64 4.78 24.26 1.54
C VAL A 64 4.42 23.64 0.20
N LEU A 65 3.36 22.83 0.15
CA LEU A 65 2.94 22.10 -1.06
C LEU A 65 2.63 23.04 -2.24
N SER A 66 2.05 24.21 -1.97
CA SER A 66 1.74 25.20 -3.02
C SER A 66 2.97 25.79 -3.71
N THR A 67 4.17 25.60 -3.14
CA THR A 67 5.45 26.08 -3.70
C THR A 67 6.31 24.98 -4.32
N LEU A 68 5.85 23.73 -4.29
CA LEU A 68 6.64 22.59 -4.76
C LEU A 68 6.40 22.31 -6.25
N GLU A 69 7.50 22.10 -6.96
CA GLU A 69 7.49 21.52 -8.30
C GLU A 69 7.48 19.98 -8.19
N PHE A 70 6.29 19.38 -8.14
CA PHE A 70 6.14 17.93 -7.93
C PHE A 70 6.84 17.09 -9.01
N ASP A 71 6.90 17.57 -10.25
CA ASP A 71 7.57 16.90 -11.36
C ASP A 71 9.06 16.59 -11.06
N GLU A 72 9.74 17.42 -10.27
CA GLU A 72 11.13 17.18 -9.87
C GLU A 72 11.26 16.01 -8.89
N TYR A 73 10.28 15.82 -8.01
CA TYR A 73 10.21 14.65 -7.14
C TYR A 73 9.83 13.41 -7.93
N LEU A 74 8.89 13.54 -8.87
CA LEU A 74 8.45 12.47 -9.77
C LEU A 74 9.53 12.05 -10.78
N LYS A 75 10.68 12.71 -10.88
CA LYS A 75 11.84 12.20 -11.66
C LYS A 75 12.73 11.24 -10.87
N LYS A 76 12.57 11.16 -9.55
CA LYS A 76 13.43 10.37 -8.65
C LYS A 76 12.90 8.95 -8.43
N PRO A 77 13.76 7.97 -8.08
CA PRO A 77 13.29 6.69 -7.55
C PRO A 77 12.37 6.87 -6.34
N PRO A 78 11.34 6.01 -6.12
CA PRO A 78 10.32 6.26 -5.10
C PRO A 78 10.85 6.48 -3.68
N GLY A 79 11.86 5.71 -3.27
CA GLY A 79 12.51 5.90 -1.96
C GLY A 79 13.20 7.27 -1.83
N ASP A 80 13.92 7.70 -2.86
CA ASP A 80 14.62 8.99 -2.87
C ASP A 80 13.66 10.17 -2.99
N ALA A 81 12.55 9.99 -3.71
CA ALA A 81 11.49 10.99 -3.84
C ALA A 81 10.82 11.24 -2.48
N VAL A 82 10.46 10.17 -1.75
CA VAL A 82 9.88 10.26 -0.41
C VAL A 82 10.87 10.86 0.57
N ALA A 83 12.13 10.43 0.56
CA ALA A 83 13.17 11.00 1.43
C ALA A 83 13.34 12.51 1.16
N SER A 84 13.43 12.89 -0.12
CA SER A 84 13.58 14.30 -0.51
C SER A 84 12.38 15.13 -0.08
N LEU A 85 11.14 14.66 -0.33
CA LEU A 85 9.92 15.40 0.04
C LEU A 85 9.78 15.49 1.55
N SER A 86 10.07 14.41 2.28
CA SER A 86 10.07 14.40 3.74
C SER A 86 11.05 15.43 4.31
N SER A 87 12.29 15.48 3.80
CA SER A 87 13.29 16.47 4.21
C SER A 87 12.79 17.89 3.96
N THR A 88 12.26 18.16 2.77
CA THR A 88 11.71 19.48 2.41
C THR A 88 10.57 19.91 3.33
N LEU A 89 9.67 19.00 3.68
CA LEU A 89 8.54 19.28 4.58
C LEU A 89 9.03 19.61 6.00
N VAL A 90 10.05 18.92 6.50
CA VAL A 90 10.66 19.21 7.80
C VAL A 90 11.44 20.53 7.78
N GLU A 91 12.28 20.74 6.77
CA GLU A 91 13.08 21.95 6.61
C GLU A 91 12.22 23.22 6.54
N LYS A 92 11.04 23.12 5.93
CA LYS A 92 10.08 24.21 5.81
C LYS A 92 9.08 24.28 7.00
N GLY A 93 9.23 23.41 8.00
CA GLY A 93 8.42 23.42 9.22
C GLY A 93 6.99 22.89 9.07
N ALA A 94 6.67 22.20 7.97
CA ALA A 94 5.37 21.57 7.75
C ALA A 94 5.25 20.23 8.51
N LEU A 95 6.36 19.57 8.82
CA LEU A 95 6.43 18.37 9.65
C LEU A 95 7.47 18.54 10.75
N GLU A 96 7.19 17.96 11.93
CA GLU A 96 8.15 17.99 13.05
C GLU A 96 9.35 17.05 12.82
N THR A 97 9.11 15.93 12.15
CA THR A 97 10.12 14.88 11.90
C THR A 97 9.92 14.24 10.54
N GLU A 98 10.98 13.65 10.00
CA GLU A 98 10.88 12.90 8.75
C GLU A 98 9.97 11.67 8.92
N THR A 99 9.10 11.45 7.92
CA THR A 99 8.17 10.32 7.88
C THR A 99 8.05 9.78 6.46
N VAL A 100 7.39 8.62 6.31
CA VAL A 100 7.18 8.00 4.99
C VAL A 100 5.75 8.15 4.50
N VAL A 101 4.76 7.95 5.38
CA VAL A 101 3.36 7.78 4.98
C VAL A 101 2.79 9.02 4.27
N ALA A 102 2.86 10.19 4.91
CA ALA A 102 2.31 11.41 4.33
C ALA A 102 3.05 11.85 3.04
N PRO A 103 4.41 11.89 3.00
CA PRO A 103 5.12 12.20 1.75
C PRO A 103 4.86 11.19 0.63
N ALA A 104 4.79 9.89 0.93
CA ALA A 104 4.43 8.88 -0.06
C ALA A 104 3.02 9.10 -0.62
N PHE A 105 2.07 9.46 0.24
CA PHE A 105 0.70 9.75 -0.18
C PHE A 105 0.61 11.01 -1.04
N ILE A 106 1.33 12.09 -0.71
CA ILE A 106 1.37 13.29 -1.56
C ILE A 106 1.93 12.94 -2.96
N LEU A 107 2.99 12.14 -3.03
CA LEU A 107 3.57 11.71 -4.32
C LEU A 107 2.63 10.78 -5.09
N HIS A 108 1.87 9.94 -4.38
CA HIS A 108 0.79 9.14 -4.98
C HIS A 108 -0.24 10.03 -5.68
N LEU A 109 -0.71 11.10 -5.02
CA LEU A 109 -1.68 12.03 -5.58
C LEU A 109 -1.13 12.83 -6.77
N ALA A 110 0.17 13.14 -6.73
CA ALA A 110 0.88 13.84 -7.81
C ALA A 110 1.07 12.98 -9.06
N ASP A 111 1.35 11.68 -8.86
CA ASP A 111 1.59 10.71 -9.94
C ASP A 111 0.30 10.07 -10.46
N SER A 112 -0.83 10.25 -9.76
CA SER A 112 -2.14 9.75 -10.19
C SER A 112 -2.87 10.72 -11.13
N SER A 113 -3.84 10.21 -11.88
CA SER A 113 -4.75 11.01 -12.72
C SER A 113 -6.17 10.45 -12.64
N SER A 114 -7.13 11.13 -13.27
CA SER A 114 -8.52 10.64 -13.38
C SER A 114 -8.63 9.30 -14.09
N GLU A 115 -7.62 8.92 -14.88
CA GLU A 115 -7.62 7.67 -15.64
C GLU A 115 -6.71 6.60 -15.02
N GLU A 116 -5.74 6.99 -14.19
CA GLU A 116 -4.67 6.08 -13.74
C GLU A 116 -4.30 6.28 -12.27
N TYR A 117 -4.39 5.17 -11.52
CA TYR A 117 -3.84 5.04 -10.16
C TYR A 117 -2.31 4.94 -10.22
N SER A 118 -1.60 5.71 -9.37
CA SER A 118 -0.14 5.60 -9.27
C SER A 118 0.31 4.25 -8.72
N SER A 119 0.70 3.35 -9.63
CA SER A 119 1.35 2.08 -9.29
C SER A 119 2.83 2.27 -8.91
N ARG A 120 3.39 3.44 -9.19
CA ARG A 120 4.78 3.80 -8.84
C ARG A 120 4.89 4.24 -7.39
N PHE A 121 3.90 4.98 -6.89
CA PHE A 121 3.78 5.39 -5.50
C PHE A 121 2.48 4.80 -4.94
N PRO A 122 2.38 3.47 -4.74
CA PRO A 122 1.17 2.87 -4.21
C PRO A 122 0.88 3.37 -2.78
N ILE A 123 -0.40 3.53 -2.43
CA ILE A 123 -0.82 3.95 -1.08
C ILE A 123 -0.23 3.00 -0.04
N PHE A 124 0.40 3.60 0.96
CA PHE A 124 1.24 2.90 1.91
C PHE A 124 0.79 3.11 3.35
N ASP A 125 0.41 2.01 4.01
CA ASP A 125 0.09 1.99 5.43
C ASP A 125 0.71 0.77 6.15
N ALA A 126 0.41 0.61 7.44
CA ALA A 126 0.91 -0.49 8.24
C ALA A 126 0.45 -1.87 7.74
N ARG A 127 -0.73 -1.98 7.11
CA ARG A 127 -1.26 -3.24 6.59
C ARG A 127 -0.55 -3.62 5.30
N CYS A 128 -0.40 -2.70 4.35
CA CYS A 128 0.40 -2.93 3.14
C CYS A 128 1.84 -3.32 3.50
N TRP A 129 2.42 -2.67 4.52
CA TRP A 129 3.76 -3.01 5.01
C TRP A 129 3.83 -4.41 5.63
N LYS A 130 2.85 -4.81 6.46
CA LYS A 130 2.78 -6.18 7.00
C LYS A 130 2.70 -7.23 5.90
N ALA A 131 1.85 -7.02 4.90
CA ALA A 131 1.73 -7.91 3.76
C ALA A 131 3.07 -8.04 3.01
N PHE A 132 3.72 -6.92 2.69
CA PHE A 132 5.03 -6.93 2.05
C PHE A 132 6.07 -7.70 2.86
N VAL A 133 6.21 -7.41 4.17
CA VAL A 133 7.19 -8.09 5.03
C VAL A 133 6.96 -9.60 5.07
N PHE A 134 5.69 -10.02 5.17
CA PHE A 134 5.32 -11.43 5.18
C PHE A 134 5.62 -12.11 3.84
N LEU A 135 5.12 -11.56 2.73
CA LEU A 135 5.23 -12.17 1.40
C LEU A 135 6.67 -12.19 0.87
N THR A 136 7.51 -11.23 1.29
CA THR A 136 8.93 -11.21 0.90
C THR A 136 9.83 -12.00 1.85
N LYS A 137 9.28 -12.66 2.87
CA LYS A 137 10.03 -13.41 3.89
C LYS A 137 11.17 -12.60 4.50
N ARG A 138 10.94 -11.29 4.69
CA ARG A 138 11.91 -10.39 5.33
C ARG A 138 12.04 -10.63 6.82
N ARG A 139 11.14 -11.42 7.38
CA ARG A 139 11.15 -11.94 8.73
C ARG A 139 10.88 -13.44 8.66
N GLU A 140 11.51 -14.22 9.53
CA GLU A 140 11.39 -15.67 9.53
C GLU A 140 11.19 -16.22 10.95
N GLY A 141 10.63 -17.43 11.03
CA GLY A 141 10.50 -18.19 12.28
C GLY A 141 9.72 -17.44 13.35
N ASP A 142 10.39 -17.21 14.49
CA ASP A 142 9.83 -16.64 15.71
C ASP A 142 9.69 -15.11 15.68
N GLU A 143 10.10 -14.46 14.58
CA GLU A 143 9.91 -13.03 14.41
C GLU A 143 8.42 -12.67 14.31
N LYS A 144 8.03 -11.52 14.87
CA LYS A 144 6.65 -11.01 14.79
C LYS A 144 6.44 -10.15 13.54
N LEU A 145 5.19 -9.93 13.13
CA LEU A 145 4.87 -8.89 12.15
C LEU A 145 5.24 -7.49 12.68
N PRO A 146 5.59 -6.52 11.81
CA PRO A 146 5.80 -5.15 12.22
C PRO A 146 4.51 -4.53 12.78
N VAL A 147 4.62 -3.75 13.87
CA VAL A 147 3.45 -3.15 14.54
C VAL A 147 2.91 -1.95 13.76
N GLY A 148 3.77 -1.24 13.02
CA GLY A 148 3.42 -0.08 12.19
C GLY A 148 4.12 -0.09 10.84
N ALA A 149 3.82 0.92 10.02
CA ALA A 149 4.52 1.17 8.76
C ALA A 149 6.01 1.49 9.02
N THR A 150 6.87 1.24 8.03
CA THR A 150 8.28 1.65 8.11
C THR A 150 8.41 3.19 8.09
N THR A 151 9.37 3.72 8.83
CA THR A 151 9.81 5.13 8.74
C THR A 151 11.03 5.31 7.83
N SER A 152 11.55 4.22 7.28
CA SER A 152 12.69 4.24 6.36
C SER A 152 12.22 4.39 4.91
N ALA A 153 12.65 5.47 4.26
CA ALA A 153 12.35 5.76 2.87
C ALA A 153 12.97 4.72 1.90
N SER A 154 14.16 4.19 2.21
CA SER A 154 14.75 3.10 1.43
C SER A 154 13.88 1.84 1.46
N ARG A 155 13.34 1.47 2.62
CA ARG A 155 12.38 0.36 2.77
C ARG A 155 11.07 0.59 2.01
N TYR A 156 10.60 1.83 1.95
CA TYR A 156 9.48 2.18 1.09
C TYR A 156 9.81 1.99 -0.40
N GLY A 157 11.01 2.40 -0.83
CA GLY A 157 11.48 2.16 -2.20
C GLY A 157 11.51 0.67 -2.55
N GLU A 158 11.91 -0.19 -1.63
CA GLU A 158 11.85 -1.65 -1.80
C GLU A 158 10.42 -2.18 -1.92
N PHE A 159 9.48 -1.61 -1.15
CA PHE A 159 8.06 -1.92 -1.27
C PHE A 159 7.51 -1.52 -2.65
N CYS A 160 7.80 -0.31 -3.14
CA CYS A 160 7.41 0.13 -4.49
C CYS A 160 7.97 -0.79 -5.57
N GLN A 161 9.24 -1.19 -5.44
CA GLN A 161 9.86 -2.10 -6.40
C GLN A 161 9.18 -3.47 -6.41
N TYR A 162 8.88 -4.01 -5.22
CA TYR A 162 8.10 -5.24 -5.11
C TYR A 162 6.74 -5.07 -5.78
N PHE A 163 5.99 -4.04 -5.41
CA PHE A 163 4.65 -3.76 -5.92
C PHE A 163 4.63 -3.73 -7.45
N SER A 164 5.53 -2.95 -8.06
CA SER A 164 5.63 -2.85 -9.52
C SER A 164 6.02 -4.18 -10.17
N ARG A 165 6.91 -4.96 -9.54
CA ARG A 165 7.38 -6.24 -10.08
C ARG A 165 6.32 -7.35 -10.00
N THR A 166 5.47 -7.33 -8.99
CA THR A 166 4.50 -8.40 -8.69
C THR A 166 3.07 -8.04 -9.08
N LEU A 167 2.81 -6.83 -9.56
CA LEU A 167 1.53 -6.44 -10.15
C LEU A 167 1.26 -7.27 -11.42
N PRO A 168 0.19 -8.10 -11.46
CA PRO A 168 -0.11 -8.90 -12.64
C PRO A 168 -0.57 -8.05 -13.82
N GLN A 169 -0.32 -8.56 -15.02
CA GLN A 169 -0.90 -8.01 -16.22
C GLN A 169 -2.44 -8.07 -16.15
N GLY A 170 -3.11 -6.96 -16.45
CA GLY A 170 -4.58 -6.86 -16.46
C GLY A 170 -5.22 -6.64 -15.08
N VAL A 171 -4.42 -6.55 -14.01
CA VAL A 171 -4.88 -6.12 -12.68
C VAL A 171 -4.52 -4.65 -12.49
N SER A 172 -5.47 -3.82 -12.04
CA SER A 172 -5.16 -2.42 -11.76
C SER A 172 -4.30 -2.29 -10.50
N GLY A 173 -3.43 -1.27 -10.45
CA GLY A 173 -2.63 -0.99 -9.25
C GLY A 173 -3.50 -0.83 -8.00
N ARG A 174 -4.64 -0.14 -8.13
CA ARG A 174 -5.60 0.03 -7.04
C ARG A 174 -6.14 -1.31 -6.53
N GLN A 175 -6.51 -2.23 -7.42
CA GLN A 175 -6.98 -3.56 -7.03
C GLN A 175 -5.90 -4.35 -6.28
N TYR A 176 -4.64 -4.24 -6.72
CA TYR A 176 -3.53 -4.93 -6.07
C TYR A 176 -3.21 -4.35 -4.69
N GLU A 177 -3.22 -3.02 -4.54
CA GLU A 177 -3.07 -2.34 -3.25
C GLU A 177 -4.16 -2.76 -2.25
N LYS A 178 -5.44 -2.75 -2.67
CA LYS A 178 -6.56 -3.23 -1.84
C LYS A 178 -6.35 -4.67 -1.36
N ALA A 179 -5.87 -5.54 -2.24
CA ALA A 179 -5.57 -6.92 -1.90
C ALA A 179 -4.46 -7.03 -0.84
N LEU A 180 -3.34 -6.31 -1.01
CA LEU A 180 -2.25 -6.26 -0.02
C LEU A 180 -2.74 -5.70 1.32
N PHE A 181 -3.54 -4.65 1.29
CA PHE A 181 -4.10 -4.02 2.47
C PHE A 181 -5.02 -4.98 3.26
N LYS A 182 -5.96 -5.65 2.59
CA LYS A 182 -6.87 -6.60 3.26
C LYS A 182 -6.13 -7.82 3.76
N PHE A 183 -5.20 -8.37 2.98
CA PHE A 183 -4.35 -9.48 3.40
C PHE A 183 -3.51 -9.11 4.63
N GLY A 184 -2.81 -7.97 4.58
CA GLY A 184 -2.00 -7.46 5.69
C GLY A 184 -2.81 -7.19 6.97
N GLY A 185 -4.03 -6.68 6.82
CA GLY A 185 -4.97 -6.50 7.92
C GLY A 185 -5.55 -7.81 8.46
N TYR A 186 -5.66 -8.85 7.63
CA TYR A 186 -6.07 -10.19 8.06
C TYR A 186 -4.98 -10.85 8.89
N ILE A 187 -3.77 -11.00 8.34
CA ILE A 187 -2.65 -11.65 9.05
C ILE A 187 -2.28 -10.91 10.34
N GLY A 188 -2.44 -9.58 10.36
CA GLY A 188 -2.17 -8.76 11.52
C GLY A 188 -3.22 -8.85 12.64
N ARG A 189 -4.33 -9.57 12.44
CA ARG A 189 -5.40 -9.79 13.43
C ARG A 189 -5.55 -11.26 13.84
N LEU A 190 -4.73 -12.15 13.30
CA LEU A 190 -4.76 -13.55 13.69
C LEU A 190 -4.37 -13.69 15.18
N PRO A 191 -4.92 -14.70 15.88
CA PRO A 191 -4.59 -14.98 17.28
C PRO A 191 -3.24 -15.72 17.41
N VAL A 192 -2.26 -15.36 16.58
CA VAL A 192 -0.90 -15.90 16.55
C VAL A 192 0.08 -14.76 16.36
N GLU A 193 1.32 -14.92 16.83
CA GLU A 193 2.22 -13.78 16.98
C GLU A 193 3.44 -13.83 16.05
N THR A 194 3.82 -15.00 15.57
CA THR A 194 5.05 -15.23 14.81
C THR A 194 4.78 -15.50 13.32
N ILE A 195 5.79 -15.26 12.47
CA ILE A 195 5.71 -15.56 11.03
C ILE A 195 5.45 -17.06 10.79
N ALA A 196 6.07 -17.94 11.58
CA ALA A 196 5.86 -19.37 11.49
C ALA A 196 4.40 -19.77 11.78
N GLU A 197 3.83 -19.32 12.90
CA GLU A 197 2.45 -19.62 13.25
C GLU A 197 1.44 -19.04 12.26
N ILE A 198 1.69 -17.83 11.74
CA ILE A 198 0.85 -17.24 10.69
C ILE A 198 0.88 -18.11 9.44
N SER A 199 2.06 -18.59 9.04
CA SER A 199 2.21 -19.46 7.87
C SER A 199 1.48 -20.78 8.05
N GLU A 200 1.64 -21.43 9.20
CA GLU A 200 0.92 -22.67 9.55
C GLU A 200 -0.59 -22.47 9.54
N TYR A 201 -1.07 -21.36 10.10
CA TYR A 201 -2.49 -21.03 10.14
C TYR A 201 -3.08 -20.86 8.73
N LEU A 202 -2.37 -20.12 7.85
CA LEU A 202 -2.79 -19.95 6.45
C LEU A 202 -2.82 -21.28 5.70
N THR A 203 -1.78 -22.11 5.85
CA THR A 203 -1.73 -23.45 5.24
C THR A 203 -2.87 -24.35 5.74
N ALA A 204 -3.20 -24.29 7.04
CA ALA A 204 -4.31 -25.07 7.59
C ALA A 204 -5.67 -24.64 7.00
N ILE A 205 -5.89 -23.33 6.84
CA ILE A 205 -7.09 -22.79 6.20
C ILE A 205 -7.18 -23.21 4.73
N GLU A 206 -6.09 -23.06 3.97
CA GLU A 206 -6.05 -23.46 2.57
C GLU A 206 -6.36 -24.95 2.39
N ARG A 207 -5.79 -25.80 3.24
CA ARG A 207 -6.09 -27.23 3.24
C ARG A 207 -7.57 -27.52 3.55
N ASN A 208 -8.13 -26.89 4.58
CA ASN A 208 -9.54 -27.08 4.93
C ASN A 208 -10.48 -26.62 3.81
N ILE A 209 -10.12 -25.55 3.10
CA ILE A 209 -10.86 -25.06 1.95
C ILE A 209 -10.78 -26.08 0.80
N HIS A 210 -9.60 -26.61 0.48
CA HIS A 210 -9.43 -27.64 -0.56
C HIS A 210 -10.22 -28.92 -0.24
N GLU A 211 -10.17 -29.38 1.02
CA GLU A 211 -10.94 -30.53 1.50
C GLU A 211 -12.47 -30.28 1.38
N GLN A 212 -12.93 -29.03 1.56
CA GLN A 212 -14.33 -28.65 1.37
C GLN A 212 -14.70 -28.42 -0.10
N ILE A 213 -13.78 -27.97 -0.96
CA ILE A 213 -14.01 -27.81 -2.41
C ILE A 213 -14.27 -29.14 -3.09
N ASP A 214 -13.56 -30.20 -2.70
CA ASP A 214 -13.83 -31.57 -3.13
C ASP A 214 -15.25 -32.04 -2.72
N THR A 215 -15.91 -31.29 -1.84
CA THR A 215 -17.28 -31.54 -1.38
C THR A 215 -18.31 -30.50 -1.86
N ALA A 216 -17.90 -29.28 -2.28
CA ALA A 216 -18.81 -28.13 -2.46
C ALA A 216 -18.50 -27.14 -3.62
N GLY A 217 -17.43 -27.32 -4.41
CA GLY A 217 -17.33 -26.74 -5.76
C GLY A 217 -17.06 -25.23 -5.92
N PHE A 218 -16.43 -24.51 -4.98
CA PHE A 218 -15.95 -23.13 -5.20
C PHE A 218 -14.57 -22.87 -4.60
N ALA A 219 -13.56 -22.57 -5.45
CA ALA A 219 -12.17 -22.38 -5.03
C ALA A 219 -11.79 -20.93 -4.67
N LEU A 220 -11.00 -20.77 -3.60
CA LEU A 220 -10.49 -19.49 -3.08
C LEU A 220 -9.07 -19.14 -3.56
N THR A 221 -8.45 -19.96 -4.41
CA THR A 221 -7.16 -19.69 -5.10
C THR A 221 -7.17 -20.44 -6.43
N ASP A 222 -6.66 -19.82 -7.50
CA ASP A 222 -6.33 -20.56 -8.71
C ASP A 222 -5.13 -21.46 -8.40
N SER A 223 -5.30 -22.77 -8.58
CA SER A 223 -4.19 -23.73 -8.55
C SER A 223 -3.31 -23.60 -9.81
N PRO A 224 -2.03 -24.05 -9.76
CA PRO A 224 -1.05 -23.88 -10.83
C PRO A 224 -1.43 -24.51 -12.18
#